data_AF-A0AAE7MNZ6-F1
#
_entry.id   AF-A0AAE7MNZ6-F1
#
_cell.length_a   1.000
_cell.length_b   1.000
_cell.length_c   1.000
_cell.angle_alpha   90.00
_cell.angle_beta   90.00
_cell.angle_gamma   90.00
#
_symmetry.space_group_name_H-M   'P 1'
#
loop_
_entity.id
_entity.type
_entity.pdbx_description
1 polymer ?
#
loop_
_entity_poly.entity_id
_entity_poly.type
_entity_poly.pdbx_seq_one_letter_code
_entity_poly.pdbx_strand_id
1 'polypeptide(L)'
;MSETQRDFSKPVKLIFNLLPAEHQESMRFPLESMTAYVKETGDTESTGAEAKFRVFMLMYRHLLISKRLVDSNHFGKNFMDVTTDELWKEAQQLYMSLKNGGG
;
A
#
# COMPACT_ATOMS: atom_id res chain seq x y z
N MET A 1 7.35 0.64 -25.47
CA MET A 1 7.10 -0.46 -24.51
C MET A 1 5.70 -0.26 -23.99
N SER A 2 4.82 -1.25 -24.10
CA SER A 2 3.47 -1.15 -23.56
C SER A 2 3.59 -1.09 -22.03
N GLU A 3 3.50 0.10 -21.46
CA GLU A 3 3.36 0.25 -20.00
C GLU A 3 2.15 -0.58 -19.61
N THR A 4 2.39 -1.68 -18.90
CA THR A 4 1.29 -2.46 -18.34
C THR A 4 0.59 -1.54 -17.35
N GLN A 5 -0.61 -1.12 -17.71
CA GLN A 5 -1.42 -0.18 -16.93
C GLN A 5 -1.52 -0.66 -15.48
N ARG A 6 -1.16 0.22 -14.52
CA ARG A 6 -1.07 -0.12 -13.10
C ARG A 6 -2.42 -0.01 -12.44
N ASP A 7 -2.97 -1.15 -12.03
CA ASP A 7 -4.15 -1.20 -11.16
C ASP A 7 -3.72 -1.01 -9.70
N PHE A 8 -3.86 0.21 -9.20
CA PHE A 8 -3.54 0.61 -7.83
C PHE A 8 -4.39 -0.07 -6.76
N SER A 9 -5.56 -0.60 -7.13
CA SER A 9 -6.44 -1.27 -6.17
C SER A 9 -5.96 -2.68 -5.81
N LYS A 10 -5.27 -3.36 -6.73
CA LYS A 10 -4.76 -4.72 -6.53
C LYS A 10 -3.81 -4.85 -5.34
N PRO A 11 -2.68 -4.12 -5.27
CA PRO A 11 -1.75 -4.27 -4.15
C PRO A 11 -2.42 -3.92 -2.82
N VAL A 12 -3.28 -2.91 -2.77
CA VAL A 12 -4.02 -2.52 -1.56
C VAL A 12 -4.84 -3.69 -1.00
N LYS A 13 -5.65 -4.35 -1.84
CA LYS A 13 -6.48 -5.49 -1.43
C LYS A 13 -5.64 -6.69 -1.03
N LEU A 14 -4.63 -7.03 -1.84
CA LEU A 14 -3.78 -8.20 -1.61
C LEU A 14 -2.96 -8.08 -0.32
N ILE A 15 -2.31 -6.93 -0.12
CA ILE A 15 -1.52 -6.66 1.09
C ILE A 15 -2.45 -6.72 2.30
N PHE A 16 -3.57 -5.99 2.28
CA PHE A 16 -4.51 -5.95 3.41
C PHE A 16 -4.94 -7.35 3.85
N ASN A 17 -5.35 -8.20 2.91
CA ASN A 17 -5.83 -9.55 3.22
C ASN A 17 -4.75 -10.47 3.80
N LEU A 18 -3.47 -10.17 3.56
CA LEU A 18 -2.34 -10.93 4.09
C LEU A 18 -1.76 -10.36 5.39
N LEU A 19 -2.20 -9.17 5.82
CA LEU A 19 -1.79 -8.62 7.10
C LEU A 19 -2.37 -9.44 8.27
N PRO A 20 -1.66 -9.54 9.40
CA PRO A 20 -2.22 -10.03 10.65
C PRO A 20 -3.51 -9.30 11.03
N ALA A 21 -4.47 -9.98 11.67
CA ALA A 21 -5.78 -9.41 12.01
C ALA A 21 -5.68 -8.09 12.81
N GLU A 22 -4.74 -8.02 13.74
CA GLU A 22 -4.44 -6.81 14.54
C GLU A 22 -3.93 -5.62 13.70
N HIS A 23 -3.35 -5.88 12.53
CA HIS A 23 -2.86 -4.87 11.60
C HIS A 23 -3.95 -4.47 10.60
N GLN A 24 -4.84 -5.40 10.24
CA GLN A 24 -5.98 -5.13 9.36
C GLN A 24 -6.90 -4.05 9.92
N GLU A 25 -7.12 -4.00 11.24
CA GLU A 25 -7.95 -2.95 11.85
C GLU A 25 -7.37 -1.56 11.61
N SER A 26 -6.06 -1.39 11.80
CA SER A 26 -5.36 -0.11 11.57
C SER A 26 -5.31 0.28 10.08
N MET A 27 -5.44 -0.70 9.18
CA MET A 27 -5.39 -0.52 7.73
C MET A 27 -6.78 -0.51 7.07
N ARG A 28 -7.86 -0.60 7.85
CA ARG A 28 -9.23 -0.70 7.31
C ARG A 28 -9.66 0.56 6.58
N PHE A 29 -9.43 1.73 7.17
CA PHE A 29 -9.77 3.01 6.55
C PHE A 29 -9.14 3.21 5.17
N PRO A 30 -7.81 3.05 4.96
CA PRO A 30 -7.24 3.22 3.63
C PRO A 30 -7.70 2.15 2.62
N LEU A 31 -7.99 0.91 3.04
CA LEU A 31 -8.62 -0.10 2.18
C LEU A 31 -10.02 0.34 1.73
N GLU A 32 -10.86 0.75 2.67
CA GLU A 32 -12.23 1.20 2.39
C GLU A 32 -12.20 2.42 1.48
N SER A 33 -11.30 3.37 1.73
CA SER A 33 -11.18 4.55 0.89
C SER A 33 -10.78 4.22 -0.56
N MET A 34 -9.91 3.23 -0.79
CA MET A 34 -9.58 2.75 -2.14
C MET A 34 -10.77 2.02 -2.75
N THR A 35 -11.40 1.12 -2.00
CA THR A 35 -12.47 0.25 -2.52
C THR A 35 -13.74 1.05 -2.84
N ALA A 36 -14.09 2.04 -2.02
CA ALA A 36 -15.19 2.96 -2.28
C ALA A 36 -14.91 3.81 -3.54
N TYR A 37 -13.70 4.36 -3.66
CA TYR A 37 -13.30 5.13 -4.84
C TYR A 37 -13.46 4.32 -6.13
N VAL A 38 -12.91 3.10 -6.17
CA VAL A 38 -13.03 2.20 -7.35
C VAL A 38 -14.49 1.83 -7.61
N LYS A 39 -15.29 1.60 -6.56
CA LYS A 39 -16.71 1.27 -6.71
C LYS A 39 -17.51 2.43 -7.32
N GLU A 40 -17.21 3.66 -6.92
CA GLU A 40 -17.92 4.86 -7.38
C GLU A 40 -17.51 5.29 -8.79
N THR A 41 -16.24 5.12 -9.14
CA THR A 41 -15.66 5.70 -10.37
C THR A 41 -15.30 4.67 -11.43
N GLY A 42 -15.14 3.40 -11.05
CA GLY A 42 -14.54 2.36 -11.91
C GLY A 42 -13.04 2.57 -12.17
N ASP A 43 -12.43 3.60 -11.58
CA ASP A 43 -11.06 3.99 -11.86
C ASP A 43 -10.07 3.32 -10.90
N THR A 44 -9.11 2.61 -11.49
CA THR A 44 -8.05 1.92 -10.77
C THR A 44 -6.66 2.48 -11.04
N GLU A 45 -6.53 3.51 -11.88
CA GLU A 45 -5.24 3.86 -12.51
C GLU A 45 -4.94 5.34 -12.56
N SER A 46 -5.95 6.21 -12.49
CA SER A 46 -5.74 7.65 -12.55
C SER A 46 -5.07 8.19 -11.28
N THR A 47 -4.75 9.49 -11.31
CA THR A 47 -4.24 10.24 -10.15
C THR A 47 -5.09 10.07 -8.89
N GLY A 48 -6.41 9.88 -9.02
CA GLY A 48 -7.28 9.62 -7.88
C GLY A 48 -7.00 8.27 -7.22
N ALA A 49 -6.90 7.19 -8.02
CA ALA A 49 -6.52 5.86 -7.54
C ALA A 49 -5.10 5.85 -6.98
N GLU A 50 -4.16 6.51 -7.66
CA GLU A 50 -2.79 6.68 -7.19
C GLU A 50 -2.73 7.33 -5.80
N ALA A 51 -3.48 8.42 -5.59
CA ALA A 51 -3.53 9.10 -4.30
C ALA A 51 -4.03 8.16 -3.17
N LYS A 52 -5.06 7.35 -3.44
CA LYS A 52 -5.56 6.36 -2.48
C LYS A 52 -4.51 5.28 -2.17
N PHE A 53 -3.78 4.82 -3.19
CA PHE A 53 -2.70 3.88 -3.01
C PHE A 53 -1.55 4.47 -2.18
N ARG A 54 -1.15 5.71 -2.45
CA ARG A 54 -0.12 6.40 -1.66
C ARG A 54 -0.56 6.53 -0.20
N VAL A 55 -1.81 6.87 0.08
CA VAL A 55 -2.35 6.90 1.46
C VAL A 55 -2.24 5.54 2.12
N PHE A 56 -2.60 4.45 1.42
CA PHE A 56 -2.43 3.10 1.95
C PHE A 56 -0.96 2.80 2.32
N MET A 57 -0.01 3.11 1.44
CA MET A 57 1.41 2.88 1.72
C MET A 57 1.93 3.73 2.88
N LEU A 58 1.49 4.99 3.00
CA LEU A 58 1.81 5.85 4.13
C LEU A 58 1.34 5.23 5.45
N MET A 59 0.08 4.79 5.50
CA MET A 59 -0.51 4.19 6.69
C MET A 59 0.20 2.89 7.07
N TYR A 60 0.59 2.08 6.08
CA TYR A 60 1.34 0.85 6.32
C TYR A 60 2.72 1.15 6.93
N ARG A 61 3.49 2.08 6.37
CA ARG A 61 4.79 2.46 6.93
C ARG A 61 4.64 3.03 8.35
N HIS A 62 3.63 3.86 8.58
CA HIS A 62 3.33 4.42 9.89
C HIS A 62 2.97 3.34 10.92
N LEU A 63 2.18 2.34 10.53
CA LEU A 63 1.83 1.19 11.36
C LEU A 63 3.08 0.45 11.85
N LEU A 64 4.00 0.13 10.93
CA LEU A 64 5.23 -0.59 11.29
C LEU A 64 6.09 0.19 12.28
N ILE A 65 6.27 1.49 12.06
CA ILE A 65 7.06 2.37 12.94
C ILE A 65 6.38 2.52 14.31
N SER A 66 5.07 2.81 14.33
CA SER A 66 4.33 3.06 15.59
C SER A 66 4.28 1.82 16.49
N LYS A 67 4.20 0.62 15.91
CA LYS A 67 4.28 -0.66 16.63
C LYS A 67 5.71 -1.11 16.93
N ARG A 68 6.73 -0.31 16.57
CA ARG A 68 8.15 -0.63 16.72
C ARG A 68 8.57 -1.96 16.05
N LEU A 69 7.90 -2.30 14.95
CA LEU A 69 8.26 -3.45 14.12
C LEU A 69 9.47 -3.13 13.24
N VAL A 70 9.70 -1.84 12.96
CA VAL A 70 10.87 -1.32 12.26
C VAL A 70 11.30 0.02 12.87
N ASP A 71 12.56 0.40 12.64
CA ASP A 71 13.07 1.72 13.01
C ASP A 71 12.50 2.84 12.12
N SER A 72 12.50 4.08 12.63
CA SER A 72 11.94 5.24 11.91
C SER A 72 12.66 5.58 10.60
N ASN A 73 13.89 5.11 10.41
CA ASN A 73 14.70 5.30 9.20
C ASN A 73 14.70 4.08 8.25
N HIS A 74 13.94 3.02 8.56
CA HIS A 74 13.95 1.76 7.83
C HIS A 74 13.74 1.92 6.31
N PHE A 75 12.86 2.83 5.89
CA PHE A 75 12.52 3.05 4.48
C PHE A 75 13.53 3.93 3.72
N GLY A 76 14.57 4.43 4.39
CA GLY A 76 15.67 5.21 3.80
C GLY A 76 15.32 6.62 3.31
N LYS A 77 14.08 6.87 2.87
CA LYS A 77 13.59 8.17 2.40
C LYS A 77 12.36 8.61 3.19
N ASN A 78 12.20 9.93 3.34
CA ASN A 78 10.93 10.50 3.79
C ASN A 78 9.83 10.14 2.79
N PHE A 79 8.63 9.85 3.28
CA PHE A 79 7.50 9.49 2.43
C PHE A 79 7.15 10.57 1.40
N MET A 80 7.33 11.84 1.76
CA MET A 80 7.04 12.97 0.87
C MET A 80 7.97 13.03 -0.34
N ASP A 81 9.18 12.48 -0.23
CA ASP A 81 10.19 12.48 -1.29
C ASP A 81 10.13 11.20 -2.16
N VAL A 82 9.29 10.23 -1.78
CA VAL A 82 9.19 8.95 -2.47
C VAL A 82 8.21 9.03 -3.65
N THR A 83 8.68 8.57 -4.81
CA THR A 83 7.89 8.49 -6.03
C THR A 83 6.88 7.34 -6.00
N THR A 84 5.84 7.43 -6.82
CA THR A 84 4.84 6.36 -6.93
C THR A 84 5.43 5.07 -7.50
N ASP A 85 6.44 5.16 -8.38
CA ASP A 85 7.17 4.01 -8.89
C ASP A 85 7.92 3.25 -7.79
N GLU A 86 8.53 3.98 -6.87
CA GLU A 86 9.22 3.39 -5.72
C GLU A 86 8.20 2.73 -4.76
N LEU A 87 7.08 3.38 -4.47
CA LEU A 87 6.01 2.78 -3.67
C LEU A 87 5.40 1.56 -4.34
N TRP A 88 5.27 1.57 -5.66
CA TRP A 88 4.78 0.43 -6.41
C TRP A 88 5.70 -0.78 -6.26
N LYS A 89 7.01 -0.57 -6.40
CA LYS A 89 8.01 -1.63 -6.17
C LYS A 89 7.98 -2.13 -4.72
N GLU A 90 7.88 -1.21 -3.76
CA GLU A 90 7.75 -1.56 -2.34
C GLU A 90 6.49 -2.41 -2.09
N ALA A 91 5.35 -2.03 -2.63
CA ALA A 91 4.10 -2.79 -2.49
C ALA A 91 4.20 -4.19 -3.10
N GLN A 92 4.88 -4.33 -4.25
CA GLN A 92 5.14 -5.63 -4.86
C GLN A 92 6.03 -6.50 -3.98
N GLN A 93 7.11 -5.93 -3.43
CA GLN A 93 8.01 -6.64 -2.51
C GLN A 93 7.29 -7.05 -1.22
N LEU A 94 6.48 -6.14 -0.67
CA LEU A 94 5.67 -6.39 0.51
C LEU A 94 4.69 -7.54 0.28
N TYR A 95 3.95 -7.51 -0.83
CA TYR A 95 3.04 -8.61 -1.18
C TYR A 95 3.77 -9.96 -1.26
N MET A 96 4.94 -10.00 -1.92
CA MET A 96 5.73 -11.23 -2.01
C MET A 96 6.22 -11.71 -0.64
N SER A 97 6.66 -10.78 0.22
CA SER A 97 7.09 -11.09 1.58
C SER A 97 5.95 -11.68 2.42
N LEU A 98 4.78 -11.05 2.41
CA LEU A 98 3.61 -11.52 3.15
C LEU A 98 3.11 -12.86 2.61
N LYS A 99 3.06 -13.04 1.29
CA LYS A 99 2.59 -14.28 0.67
C LYS A 99 3.49 -15.47 0.98
N ASN A 100 4.80 -15.26 1.05
CA ASN A 100 5.77 -16.32 1.31
C ASN A 100 6.00 -16.55 2.82
N GLY A 101 5.17 -15.94 3.69
CA GLY A 101 5.23 -16.11 5.13
C GLY A 101 6.47 -15.49 5.74
N GLY A 102 6.71 -14.20 5.46
CA GLY A 102 7.85 -13.40 5.92
C GLY A 102 8.47 -13.92 7.22
N GLY A 103 9.74 -14.35 7.11
CA GLY A 103 10.45 -15.18 8.09
C GLY A 103 10.60 -14.60 9.48
#